data_AF-A0A377TZR6-F1
#
_entry.id   AF-A0A377TZR6-F1
#
_cell.length_a   1.000
_cell.length_b   1.000
_cell.length_c   1.000
_cell.angle_alpha   90.00
_cell.angle_beta   90.00
_cell.angle_gamma   90.00
#
_symmetry.space_group_name_H-M   'P 1'
#
loop_
_entity.id
_entity.type
_entity.pdbx_description
1 polymer ?
#
loop_
_entity_poly.entity_id
_entity_poly.type
_entity_poly.pdbx_seq_one_letter_code
_entity_poly.pdbx_strand_id
1 'polypeptide(L)'
;MRFARVVFTRYQHKVKYWMTFNEINNQANFHEDFAPFTNSGLKYLPDEDREPVMYQAAHYELVASALAVKAAREINPALQIGCMIAMCPIYPLTCAPDDMMMAMNAMHRRYWFTDVHVRGRYPQHLLNYFARRGFTLDITEADRQALTEGCVDYIGFSYYMSFATKATEDNPLLDYDETTSLVSNPYVKKSDWGWQIDPVGLRYSLNWFWDHYQLPLFIVENGFGAIDVREADGSVNDQYRIDYLSAHIAEMKKAVVEDASI
;
A
#
# COMPACT_ATOMS: atom_id res chain seq x y z
N MET A 1 8.17 18.53 5.72
CA MET A 1 7.42 19.78 5.37
C MET A 1 8.16 20.82 4.54
N ARG A 2 9.36 21.30 4.94
CA ARG A 2 10.10 22.33 4.17
C ARG A 2 10.32 21.94 2.70
N PHE A 3 10.76 20.70 2.47
CA PHE A 3 10.96 20.15 1.12
C PHE A 3 9.69 20.23 0.26
N ALA A 4 8.57 19.70 0.74
CA ALA A 4 7.28 19.72 0.04
C ALA A 4 6.87 21.13 -0.40
N ARG A 5 6.93 22.12 0.51
CA ARG A 5 6.61 23.52 0.18
C ARG A 5 7.51 24.10 -0.93
N VAL A 6 8.81 23.79 -0.89
CA VAL A 6 9.76 24.26 -1.91
C VAL A 6 9.41 23.69 -3.29
N VAL A 7 9.19 22.38 -3.39
CA VAL A 7 8.90 21.73 -4.68
C VAL A 7 7.52 22.13 -5.21
N PHE A 8 6.49 22.22 -4.37
CA PHE A 8 5.18 22.72 -4.80
C PHE A 8 5.29 24.16 -5.31
N THR A 9 5.93 25.06 -4.56
CA THR A 9 6.10 26.47 -4.98
C THR A 9 6.82 26.58 -6.32
N ARG A 10 7.89 25.79 -6.51
CA ARG A 10 8.73 25.82 -7.71
C ARG A 10 8.02 25.26 -8.94
N TYR A 11 7.21 24.22 -8.77
CA TYR A 11 6.67 23.41 -9.87
C TYR A 11 5.14 23.48 -10.01
N GLN A 12 4.45 24.35 -9.25
CA GLN A 12 2.98 24.47 -9.24
C GLN A 12 2.32 24.67 -10.62
N HIS A 13 3.05 25.15 -11.63
CA HIS A 13 2.55 25.33 -12.99
C HIS A 13 3.18 24.36 -14.01
N LYS A 14 3.93 23.37 -13.53
CA LYS A 14 4.66 22.37 -14.35
C LYS A 14 4.26 20.94 -14.03
N VAL A 15 3.90 20.66 -12.78
CA VAL A 15 3.55 19.33 -12.30
C VAL A 15 2.17 19.39 -11.66
N LYS A 16 1.21 18.69 -12.26
CA LYS A 16 -0.20 18.64 -11.80
C LYS A 16 -0.44 17.55 -10.76
N TYR A 17 0.14 16.37 -10.96
CA TYR A 17 -0.07 15.18 -10.13
C TYR A 17 1.13 14.94 -9.21
N TRP A 18 0.87 14.70 -7.93
CA TRP A 18 1.88 14.48 -6.91
C TRP A 18 1.45 13.36 -5.98
N MET A 19 2.41 12.67 -5.40
CA MET A 19 2.20 11.77 -4.25
C MET A 19 3.18 12.13 -3.14
N THR A 20 2.85 11.81 -1.90
CA THR A 20 3.66 12.16 -0.73
C THR A 20 4.74 11.13 -0.43
N PHE A 21 4.35 9.95 0.06
CA PHE A 21 5.25 8.86 0.45
C PHE A 21 5.01 7.65 -0.43
N ASN A 22 6.06 7.16 -1.09
CA ASN A 22 5.98 5.95 -1.91
C ASN A 22 5.77 4.73 -1.03
N GLU A 23 4.82 3.87 -1.41
CA GLU A 23 4.49 2.60 -0.75
C GLU A 23 4.59 2.69 0.78
N ILE A 24 3.91 3.69 1.36
CA ILE A 24 4.03 4.03 2.79
C ILE A 24 3.74 2.82 3.70
N ASN A 25 2.96 1.87 3.22
CA ASN A 25 2.55 0.68 3.93
C ASN A 25 3.52 -0.52 3.83
N ASN A 26 4.60 -0.44 3.07
CA ASN A 26 5.60 -1.52 3.03
C ASN A 26 6.17 -1.82 4.42
N GLN A 27 6.35 -0.79 5.26
CA GLN A 27 6.81 -0.92 6.64
C GLN A 27 5.85 -1.71 7.55
N ALA A 28 4.65 -2.09 7.09
CA ALA A 28 3.81 -3.06 7.78
C ALA A 28 4.55 -4.40 8.00
N ASN A 29 5.48 -4.75 7.11
CA ASN A 29 6.50 -5.77 7.39
C ASN A 29 7.66 -5.16 8.19
N PHE A 30 7.43 -4.93 9.48
CA PHE A 30 8.44 -4.38 10.39
C PHE A 30 9.46 -5.41 10.86
N HIS A 31 9.27 -6.71 10.60
CA HIS A 31 10.18 -7.78 11.00
C HIS A 31 11.48 -7.78 10.18
N GLU A 32 11.43 -7.27 8.95
CA GLU A 32 12.60 -7.08 8.08
C GLU A 32 13.14 -5.65 8.17
N ASP A 33 14.42 -5.45 7.82
CA ASP A 33 15.05 -4.13 7.88
C ASP A 33 14.76 -3.26 6.65
N PHE A 34 14.43 -3.86 5.50
CA PHE A 34 14.32 -3.14 4.24
C PHE A 34 13.25 -2.04 4.27
N ALA A 35 12.01 -2.40 4.62
CA ALA A 35 10.90 -1.46 4.54
C ALA A 35 10.98 -0.36 5.61
N PRO A 36 11.21 -0.65 6.91
CA PRO A 36 11.40 0.40 7.92
C PRO A 36 12.57 1.34 7.60
N PHE A 37 13.66 0.83 7.04
CA PHE A 37 14.79 1.67 6.65
C PHE A 37 14.48 2.55 5.43
N THR A 38 13.85 1.99 4.39
CA THR A 38 13.60 2.72 3.14
C THR A 38 12.41 3.66 3.21
N ASN A 39 11.33 3.31 3.91
CA ASN A 39 10.18 4.18 4.12
C ASN A 39 10.52 5.30 5.12
N SER A 40 11.16 4.94 6.24
CA SER A 40 11.15 5.78 7.44
C SER A 40 12.54 6.12 7.98
N GLY A 41 13.60 5.57 7.38
CA GLY A 41 14.97 5.75 7.88
C GLY A 41 15.23 5.05 9.21
N LEU A 42 14.39 4.07 9.59
CA LEU A 42 14.52 3.37 10.85
C LEU A 42 15.68 2.37 10.79
N LYS A 43 16.57 2.47 11.76
CA LYS A 43 17.60 1.47 12.04
C LYS A 43 17.40 1.01 13.48
N TYR A 44 16.83 -0.18 13.62
CA TYR A 44 16.50 -0.72 14.92
C TYR A 44 17.74 -1.02 15.78
N LEU A 45 17.59 -0.82 17.08
CA LEU A 45 18.56 -1.28 18.05
C LEU A 45 18.36 -2.78 18.33
N PRO A 46 19.39 -3.48 18.84
CA PRO A 46 19.20 -4.83 19.37
C PRO A 46 18.09 -4.85 20.42
N ASP A 47 17.20 -5.84 20.33
CA ASP A 47 16.08 -6.08 21.26
C ASP A 47 15.02 -4.96 21.34
N GLU A 48 15.03 -3.99 20.43
CA GLU A 48 13.99 -2.97 20.34
C GLU A 48 12.66 -3.58 19.87
N ASP A 49 11.56 -3.19 20.50
CA ASP A 49 10.23 -3.54 20.00
C ASP A 49 9.96 -2.77 18.70
N ARG A 50 10.14 -3.47 17.58
CA ARG A 50 10.15 -2.89 16.24
C ARG A 50 8.79 -2.33 15.82
N GLU A 51 7.73 -2.94 16.34
CA GLU A 51 6.35 -2.66 15.94
C GLU A 51 5.85 -1.26 16.39
N PRO A 52 5.90 -0.88 17.69
CA PRO A 52 5.49 0.45 18.12
C PRO A 52 6.36 1.56 17.51
N VAL A 53 7.64 1.28 17.26
CA VAL A 53 8.57 2.21 16.57
C VAL A 53 8.13 2.43 15.12
N MET A 54 7.75 1.38 14.40
CA MET A 54 7.18 1.49 13.06
C MET A 54 5.88 2.30 13.07
N TYR A 55 4.93 1.98 13.97
CA TYR A 55 3.67 2.73 14.04
C TYR A 55 3.88 4.21 14.38
N GLN A 56 4.88 4.54 15.19
CA GLN A 56 5.23 5.93 15.49
C GLN A 56 5.79 6.65 14.26
N ALA A 57 6.69 6.02 13.50
CA ALA A 57 7.20 6.57 12.24
C ALA A 57 6.08 6.77 11.20
N ALA A 58 5.27 5.73 10.98
CA ALA A 58 4.11 5.78 10.09
C ALA A 58 3.11 6.88 10.49
N HIS A 59 2.89 7.10 11.80
CA HIS A 59 2.07 8.21 12.28
C HIS A 59 2.63 9.57 11.82
N TYR A 60 3.92 9.83 12.06
CA TYR A 60 4.55 11.08 11.66
C TYR A 60 4.54 11.28 10.14
N GLU A 61 4.71 10.22 9.36
CA GLU A 61 4.62 10.27 7.90
C GLU A 61 3.20 10.63 7.42
N LEU A 62 2.17 10.04 8.02
CA LEU A 62 0.77 10.36 7.71
C LEU A 62 0.44 11.82 8.05
N VAL A 63 0.90 12.32 9.21
CA VAL A 63 0.77 13.74 9.59
C VAL A 63 1.52 14.63 8.61
N ALA A 64 2.76 14.29 8.25
CA ALA A 64 3.55 15.04 7.28
C ALA A 64 2.89 15.04 5.89
N SER A 65 2.27 13.94 5.49
CA SER A 65 1.49 13.85 4.25
C SER A 65 0.30 14.79 4.29
N ALA A 66 -0.49 14.75 5.35
CA ALA A 66 -1.68 15.58 5.50
C ALA A 66 -1.33 17.08 5.48
N LEU A 67 -0.25 17.46 6.18
CA LEU A 67 0.29 18.82 6.14
C LEU A 67 0.81 19.20 4.74
N ALA A 68 1.37 18.26 3.97
CA ALA A 68 1.81 18.49 2.60
C ALA A 68 0.63 18.71 1.65
N VAL A 69 -0.44 17.94 1.78
CA VAL A 69 -1.69 18.13 1.02
C VAL A 69 -2.26 19.52 1.30
N LYS A 70 -2.37 19.92 2.57
CA LYS A 70 -2.84 21.26 2.96
C LYS A 70 -1.97 22.36 2.34
N ALA A 71 -0.65 22.24 2.44
CA ALA A 71 0.28 23.20 1.86
C ALA A 71 0.17 23.28 0.33
N ALA A 72 -0.06 22.17 -0.36
CA ALA A 72 -0.25 22.16 -1.81
C ALA A 72 -1.53 22.92 -2.22
N ARG A 73 -2.64 22.67 -1.51
CA ARG A 73 -3.92 23.36 -1.73
C ARG A 73 -3.81 24.87 -1.51
N GLU A 74 -3.04 25.30 -0.49
CA GLU A 74 -2.73 26.72 -0.24
C GLU A 74 -1.90 27.35 -1.37
N ILE A 75 -0.92 26.61 -1.92
CA ILE A 75 -0.02 27.12 -2.96
C ILE A 75 -0.73 27.19 -4.31
N ASN A 76 -1.40 26.12 -4.71
CA ASN A 76 -2.18 26.06 -5.93
C ASN A 76 -3.28 24.98 -5.79
N PRO A 77 -4.57 25.38 -5.70
CA PRO A 77 -5.68 24.44 -5.52
C PRO A 77 -5.94 23.53 -6.74
N ALA A 78 -5.28 23.77 -7.89
CA ALA A 78 -5.37 22.91 -9.07
C ALA A 78 -4.42 21.70 -9.02
N LEU A 79 -3.51 21.64 -8.04
CA LEU A 79 -2.68 20.45 -7.82
C LEU A 79 -3.54 19.27 -7.37
N GLN A 80 -3.13 18.07 -7.76
CA GLN A 80 -3.76 16.81 -7.35
C GLN A 80 -2.73 16.04 -6.53
N ILE A 81 -3.02 15.83 -5.26
CA ILE A 81 -2.11 15.19 -4.31
C ILE A 81 -2.71 13.86 -3.84
N GLY A 82 -2.10 12.76 -4.27
CA GLY A 82 -2.50 11.40 -3.90
C GLY A 82 -1.66 10.83 -2.76
N CYS A 83 -2.13 9.73 -2.18
CA CYS A 83 -1.27 8.79 -1.46
C CYS A 83 -0.62 7.81 -2.43
N MET A 84 0.33 7.00 -1.95
CA MET A 84 0.88 5.87 -2.71
C MET A 84 0.93 4.63 -1.82
N ILE A 85 0.23 3.56 -2.22
CA ILE A 85 0.07 2.31 -1.46
C ILE A 85 0.61 1.14 -2.27
N ALA A 86 1.41 0.26 -1.65
CA ALA A 86 1.71 -1.06 -2.19
C ALA A 86 0.50 -1.97 -2.03
N MET A 87 -0.20 -2.25 -3.13
CA MET A 87 -1.39 -3.10 -3.12
C MET A 87 -1.04 -4.53 -3.55
N CYS A 88 -0.90 -5.38 -2.53
CA CYS A 88 -0.87 -6.83 -2.62
C CYS A 88 -2.14 -7.38 -1.93
N PRO A 89 -3.24 -7.66 -2.66
CA PRO A 89 -4.45 -8.18 -2.03
C PRO A 89 -4.16 -9.52 -1.36
N ILE A 90 -4.69 -9.74 -0.15
CA ILE A 90 -4.42 -10.92 0.66
C ILE A 90 -5.67 -11.79 0.68
N TYR A 91 -5.62 -12.92 -0.03
CA TYR A 91 -6.75 -13.84 -0.13
C TYR A 91 -6.77 -14.86 1.00
N PRO A 92 -7.95 -15.31 1.44
CA PRO A 92 -8.06 -16.51 2.25
C PRO A 92 -7.75 -17.73 1.38
N LEU A 93 -6.92 -18.66 1.88
CA LEU A 93 -6.55 -19.88 1.15
C LEU A 93 -7.77 -20.77 0.88
N THR A 94 -8.70 -20.82 1.83
CA THR A 94 -9.94 -21.60 1.74
C THR A 94 -11.15 -20.78 2.17
N CYS A 95 -12.35 -21.31 1.98
CA CYS A 95 -13.59 -20.71 2.49
C CYS A 95 -13.84 -20.99 3.99
N ALA A 96 -12.85 -21.50 4.72
CA ALA A 96 -12.96 -21.67 6.16
C ALA A 96 -13.18 -20.29 6.81
N PRO A 97 -14.12 -20.13 7.76
CA PRO A 97 -14.39 -18.85 8.40
C PRO A 97 -13.15 -18.20 9.03
N ASP A 98 -12.25 -18.99 9.60
CA ASP A 98 -11.03 -18.46 10.22
C ASP A 98 -10.01 -17.99 9.17
N ASP A 99 -9.90 -18.64 8.01
CA ASP A 99 -9.10 -18.14 6.88
C ASP A 99 -9.65 -16.80 6.37
N MET A 100 -10.98 -16.67 6.27
CA MET A 100 -11.65 -15.41 5.91
C MET A 100 -11.31 -14.29 6.90
N MET A 101 -11.39 -14.57 8.20
CA MET A 101 -11.08 -13.59 9.24
C MET A 101 -9.59 -13.25 9.27
N MET A 102 -8.71 -14.22 9.03
CA MET A 102 -7.27 -14.00 8.91
C MET A 102 -6.95 -13.06 7.74
N ALA A 103 -7.54 -13.29 6.56
CA ALA A 103 -7.38 -12.41 5.40
C ALA A 103 -7.89 -10.99 5.68
N MET A 104 -9.06 -10.86 6.32
CA MET A 104 -9.59 -9.55 6.73
C MET A 104 -8.64 -8.82 7.68
N ASN A 105 -8.11 -9.51 8.70
CA ASN A 105 -7.16 -8.93 9.66
C ASN A 105 -5.84 -8.54 8.98
N ALA A 106 -5.34 -9.36 8.05
CA ALA A 106 -4.16 -9.05 7.27
C ALA A 106 -4.34 -7.78 6.43
N MET A 107 -5.46 -7.65 5.72
CA MET A 107 -5.82 -6.43 4.99
C MET A 107 -5.92 -5.22 5.94
N HIS A 108 -6.55 -5.36 7.10
CA HIS A 108 -6.60 -4.31 8.12
C HIS A 108 -5.21 -3.86 8.58
N ARG A 109 -4.26 -4.78 8.78
CA ARG A 109 -2.89 -4.43 9.21
C ARG A 109 -2.07 -3.79 8.09
N ARG A 110 -2.32 -4.13 6.83
CA ARG A 110 -1.56 -3.62 5.69
C ARG A 110 -2.13 -2.33 5.08
N TYR A 111 -3.43 -2.06 5.20
CA TYR A 111 -4.09 -0.97 4.45
C TYR A 111 -4.69 0.16 5.28
N TRP A 112 -4.56 0.14 6.61
CA TRP A 112 -5.03 1.23 7.49
C TRP A 112 -4.41 2.60 7.14
N PHE A 113 -3.21 2.61 6.54
CA PHE A 113 -2.58 3.82 5.98
C PHE A 113 -3.51 4.53 4.99
N THR A 114 -4.18 3.77 4.13
CA THR A 114 -5.14 4.28 3.16
C THR A 114 -6.34 4.92 3.84
N ASP A 115 -6.86 4.29 4.92
CA ASP A 115 -7.95 4.87 5.71
C ASP A 115 -7.57 6.23 6.28
N VAL A 116 -6.35 6.38 6.80
CA VAL A 116 -5.88 7.65 7.35
C VAL A 116 -5.69 8.68 6.24
N HIS A 117 -5.10 8.31 5.09
CA HIS A 117 -4.93 9.22 3.95
C HIS A 117 -6.26 9.71 3.38
N VAL A 118 -7.28 8.86 3.29
CA VAL A 118 -8.55 9.18 2.63
C VAL A 118 -9.56 9.77 3.60
N ARG A 119 -9.66 9.22 4.81
CA ARG A 119 -10.70 9.57 5.79
C ARG A 119 -10.17 10.46 6.92
N GLY A 120 -8.86 10.70 6.99
CA GLY A 120 -8.24 11.61 7.95
C GLY A 120 -8.26 11.11 9.40
N ARG A 121 -8.57 9.83 9.62
CA ARG A 121 -8.71 9.24 10.96
C ARG A 121 -8.28 7.78 10.98
N TYR A 122 -7.78 7.36 12.14
CA TYR A 122 -7.44 5.97 12.41
C TYR A 122 -8.70 5.09 12.47
N PRO A 123 -8.70 3.91 11.83
CA PRO A 123 -9.80 2.98 11.96
C PRO A 123 -9.84 2.35 13.35
N GLN A 124 -11.04 2.02 13.85
CA GLN A 124 -11.23 1.55 15.23
C GLN A 124 -10.49 0.23 15.52
N HIS A 125 -10.41 -0.68 14.54
CA HIS A 125 -9.69 -1.96 14.72
C HIS A 125 -8.19 -1.76 14.99
N LEU A 126 -7.61 -0.64 14.54
CA LEU A 126 -6.21 -0.31 14.77
C LEU A 126 -6.02 0.28 16.18
N LEU A 127 -6.91 1.17 16.61
CA LEU A 127 -6.90 1.71 17.98
C LEU A 127 -7.09 0.59 19.02
N ASN A 128 -8.01 -0.34 18.76
CA ASN A 128 -8.22 -1.52 19.62
C ASN A 128 -6.97 -2.42 19.67
N TYR A 129 -6.25 -2.52 18.55
CA TYR A 129 -5.00 -3.26 18.48
C TYR A 129 -3.90 -2.60 19.30
N PHE A 130 -3.71 -1.29 19.18
CA PHE A 130 -2.76 -0.55 20.01
C PHE A 130 -3.05 -0.72 21.50
N ALA A 131 -4.32 -0.63 21.90
CA ALA A 131 -4.72 -0.86 23.28
C ALA A 131 -4.40 -2.29 23.74
N ARG A 132 -4.67 -3.30 22.91
CA ARG A 132 -4.36 -4.71 23.21
C ARG A 132 -2.86 -4.97 23.33
N ARG A 133 -2.03 -4.30 22.51
CA ARG A 133 -0.57 -4.42 22.53
C ARG A 133 0.11 -3.53 23.57
N GLY A 134 -0.64 -2.63 24.21
CA GLY A 134 -0.11 -1.69 25.19
C GLY A 134 0.76 -0.58 24.58
N PHE A 135 0.55 -0.23 23.30
CA PHE A 135 1.34 0.79 22.64
C PHE A 135 0.99 2.19 23.16
N THR A 136 2.03 2.97 23.43
CA THR A 136 1.93 4.39 23.79
C THR A 136 2.60 5.21 22.70
N LEU A 137 1.80 5.65 21.74
CA LEU A 137 2.26 6.46 20.60
C LEU A 137 2.03 7.94 20.90
N ASP A 138 2.97 8.79 20.49
CA ASP A 138 2.81 10.24 20.43
C ASP A 138 1.87 10.59 19.28
N ILE A 139 0.58 10.76 19.61
CA ILE A 139 -0.49 11.18 18.70
C ILE A 139 -1.24 12.32 19.38
N THR A 140 -0.96 13.55 18.97
CA THR A 140 -1.55 14.75 19.56
C THR A 140 -2.90 15.10 18.92
N GLU A 141 -3.66 15.98 19.57
CA GLU A 141 -4.89 16.52 18.97
C GLU A 141 -4.61 17.34 17.70
N ALA A 142 -3.47 18.04 17.68
CA ALA A 142 -3.03 18.78 16.49
C ALA A 142 -2.77 17.85 15.31
N ASP A 143 -2.22 16.65 15.56
CA ASP A 143 -2.02 15.63 14.54
C ASP A 143 -3.35 15.12 13.99
N ARG A 144 -4.32 14.82 14.87
CA ARG A 144 -5.67 14.38 14.47
C ARG A 144 -6.37 15.43 13.60
N GLN A 145 -6.23 16.70 13.96
CA GLN A 145 -6.75 17.80 13.17
C GLN A 145 -6.05 17.88 11.80
N ALA A 146 -4.71 17.79 11.77
CA ALA A 146 -3.94 17.83 10.53
C ALA A 146 -4.35 16.70 9.57
N LEU A 147 -4.48 15.47 10.08
CA LEU A 147 -4.93 14.30 9.30
C LEU A 147 -6.32 14.53 8.70
N THR A 148 -7.27 15.08 9.47
CA THR A 148 -8.63 15.36 9.00
C THR A 148 -8.66 16.44 7.91
N GLU A 149 -7.82 17.47 8.02
CA GLU A 149 -7.78 18.58 7.06
C GLU A 149 -6.98 18.26 5.78
N GLY A 150 -6.14 17.22 5.83
CA GLY A 150 -5.17 16.88 4.78
C GLY A 150 -5.46 15.59 4.02
N CYS A 151 -6.73 15.19 3.88
CA CYS A 151 -7.08 14.01 3.08
C CYS A 151 -6.70 14.16 1.61
N VAL A 152 -6.25 13.08 0.98
CA VAL A 152 -5.75 13.05 -0.41
C VAL A 152 -6.85 13.17 -1.47
N ASP A 153 -6.46 13.57 -2.68
CA ASP A 153 -7.38 13.77 -3.82
C ASP A 153 -7.59 12.48 -4.65
N TYR A 154 -6.63 11.56 -4.61
CA TYR A 154 -6.66 10.27 -5.33
C TYR A 154 -5.80 9.21 -4.62
N ILE A 155 -5.98 7.94 -4.99
CA ILE A 155 -5.15 6.84 -4.49
C ILE A 155 -4.22 6.38 -5.61
N GLY A 156 -2.93 6.71 -5.47
CA GLY A 156 -1.88 6.05 -6.23
C GLY A 156 -1.58 4.69 -5.62
N PHE A 157 -1.36 3.67 -6.44
CA PHE A 157 -0.92 2.38 -5.95
C PHE A 157 -0.03 1.63 -6.94
N SER A 158 0.85 0.79 -6.41
CA SER A 158 1.56 -0.23 -7.17
C SER A 158 0.79 -1.54 -7.10
N TYR A 159 0.86 -2.32 -8.18
CA TYR A 159 0.35 -3.68 -8.21
C TYR A 159 1.32 -4.59 -8.96
N TYR A 160 1.74 -5.67 -8.30
CA TYR A 160 2.64 -6.65 -8.90
C TYR A 160 2.14 -8.08 -8.73
N MET A 161 1.52 -8.38 -7.58
CA MET A 161 1.14 -9.73 -7.16
C MET A 161 0.01 -9.69 -6.14
N SER A 162 -0.63 -10.83 -5.94
CA SER A 162 -1.50 -11.10 -4.79
C SER A 162 -0.80 -12.03 -3.80
N PHE A 163 -1.28 -12.06 -2.56
CA PHE A 163 -0.90 -13.01 -1.53
C PHE A 163 -2.07 -13.91 -1.14
N ALA A 164 -1.78 -14.99 -0.41
CA ALA A 164 -2.78 -15.78 0.29
C ALA A 164 -2.36 -15.96 1.75
N THR A 165 -3.34 -16.16 2.65
CA THR A 165 -3.14 -16.44 4.07
C THR A 165 -4.13 -17.52 4.53
N LYS A 166 -3.85 -18.14 5.67
CA LYS A 166 -4.73 -19.10 6.33
C LYS A 166 -4.59 -18.97 7.84
N ALA A 167 -5.63 -19.32 8.57
CA ALA A 167 -5.53 -19.43 10.02
C ALA A 167 -4.68 -20.63 10.44
N THR A 168 -4.02 -20.52 11.58
CA THR A 168 -3.23 -21.58 12.20
C THR A 168 -3.60 -21.70 13.68
N GLU A 169 -3.53 -22.91 14.23
CA GLU A 169 -3.94 -23.18 15.61
C GLU A 169 -3.09 -22.42 16.66
N ASP A 170 -1.84 -22.12 16.32
CA ASP A 170 -0.90 -21.38 17.16
C ASP A 170 -1.08 -19.85 17.09
N ASN A 171 -2.01 -19.34 16.27
CA ASN A 171 -2.37 -17.93 16.17
C ASN A 171 -3.86 -17.68 16.44
N PRO A 172 -4.36 -17.94 17.67
CA PRO A 172 -5.77 -17.81 18.00
C PRO A 172 -6.30 -16.37 17.97
N LEU A 173 -5.40 -15.37 17.98
CA LEU A 173 -5.76 -13.95 17.90
C LEU A 173 -5.85 -13.45 16.45
N LEU A 174 -5.47 -14.28 15.48
CA LEU A 174 -5.43 -13.95 14.05
C LEU A 174 -4.64 -12.65 13.79
N ASP A 175 -3.52 -12.52 14.50
CA ASP A 175 -2.58 -11.41 14.30
C ASP A 175 -1.76 -11.66 13.04
N TYR A 176 -1.69 -10.66 12.17
CA TYR A 176 -0.96 -10.77 10.92
C TYR A 176 0.50 -10.39 11.11
N ASP A 177 1.37 -11.35 10.82
CA ASP A 177 2.80 -11.17 10.60
C ASP A 177 3.11 -11.63 9.18
N GLU A 178 3.52 -10.69 8.33
CA GLU A 178 3.78 -10.93 6.91
C GLU A 178 4.81 -12.05 6.66
N THR A 179 5.76 -12.23 7.56
CA THR A 179 6.85 -13.21 7.41
C THR A 179 6.41 -14.65 7.67
N THR A 180 5.31 -14.85 8.42
CA THR A 180 4.85 -16.16 8.88
C THR A 180 3.42 -16.50 8.47
N SER A 181 2.58 -15.50 8.21
CA SER A 181 1.15 -15.67 7.93
C SER A 181 0.82 -15.94 6.47
N LEU A 182 1.78 -15.74 5.56
CA LEU A 182 1.56 -15.91 4.13
C LEU A 182 1.74 -17.35 3.67
N VAL A 183 0.89 -17.78 2.74
CA VAL A 183 0.96 -19.08 2.08
C VAL A 183 0.94 -18.90 0.55
N SER A 184 1.43 -19.92 -0.16
CA SER A 184 1.42 -19.91 -1.61
C SER A 184 0.01 -20.15 -2.15
N ASN A 185 -0.42 -19.32 -3.10
CA ASN A 185 -1.65 -19.55 -3.85
C ASN A 185 -1.41 -20.65 -4.91
N PRO A 186 -2.11 -21.81 -4.84
CA PRO A 186 -1.88 -22.93 -5.74
C PRO A 186 -2.45 -22.72 -7.16
N TYR A 187 -3.22 -21.63 -7.39
CA TYR A 187 -3.94 -21.40 -8.64
C TYR A 187 -3.21 -20.44 -9.61
N VAL A 188 -2.09 -19.87 -9.19
CA VAL A 188 -1.34 -18.88 -9.98
C VAL A 188 0.13 -19.28 -10.14
N LYS A 189 0.73 -18.84 -11.24
CA LYS A 189 2.17 -19.02 -11.47
C LYS A 189 2.98 -18.04 -10.64
N LYS A 190 4.31 -18.22 -10.61
CA LYS A 190 5.26 -17.29 -9.99
C LYS A 190 6.36 -16.90 -10.97
N SER A 191 6.92 -15.72 -10.79
CA SER A 191 8.19 -15.33 -11.41
C SER A 191 9.36 -16.10 -10.80
N ASP A 192 10.55 -15.96 -11.38
CA ASP A 192 11.78 -16.55 -10.85
C ASP A 192 12.19 -16.00 -9.47
N TRP A 193 11.63 -14.83 -9.08
CA TRP A 193 11.80 -14.22 -7.76
C TRP A 193 10.68 -14.62 -6.77
N GLY A 194 9.83 -15.57 -7.14
CA GLY A 194 8.74 -16.05 -6.30
C GLY A 194 7.50 -15.15 -6.25
N TRP A 195 7.45 -14.07 -7.04
CA TRP A 195 6.29 -13.16 -7.09
C TRP A 195 5.13 -13.81 -7.85
N GLN A 196 3.95 -13.86 -7.23
CA GLN A 196 2.78 -14.50 -7.81
C GLN A 196 2.22 -13.66 -8.98
N ILE A 197 1.95 -14.30 -10.11
CA ILE A 197 1.43 -13.64 -11.31
C ILE A 197 -0.09 -13.75 -11.31
N ASP A 198 -0.75 -12.68 -10.88
CA ASP A 198 -2.20 -12.64 -10.73
C ASP A 198 -2.79 -11.35 -11.35
N PRO A 199 -3.14 -11.34 -12.64
CA PRO A 199 -3.76 -10.18 -13.26
C PRO A 199 -5.19 -9.93 -12.74
N VAL A 200 -5.93 -10.96 -12.34
CA VAL A 200 -7.31 -10.80 -11.83
C VAL A 200 -7.30 -10.07 -10.51
N GLY A 201 -6.26 -10.26 -9.70
CA GLY A 201 -6.09 -9.52 -8.47
C GLY A 201 -5.98 -8.00 -8.66
N LEU A 202 -5.53 -7.51 -9.83
CA LEU A 202 -5.55 -6.07 -10.13
C LEU A 202 -6.99 -5.56 -10.26
N ARG A 203 -7.86 -6.30 -10.97
CA ARG A 203 -9.29 -5.97 -11.04
C ARG A 203 -9.93 -6.00 -9.66
N TYR A 204 -9.61 -7.01 -8.84
CA TYR A 204 -10.06 -7.07 -7.44
C TYR A 204 -9.62 -5.84 -6.65
N SER A 205 -8.35 -5.45 -6.74
CA SER A 205 -7.80 -4.31 -6.03
C SER A 205 -8.43 -2.98 -6.42
N LEU A 206 -8.70 -2.77 -7.71
CA LEU A 206 -9.41 -1.58 -8.21
C LEU A 206 -10.81 -1.49 -7.61
N ASN A 207 -11.57 -2.58 -7.66
CA ASN A 207 -12.90 -2.64 -7.03
C ASN A 207 -12.81 -2.43 -5.51
N TRP A 208 -11.85 -3.08 -4.84
CA TRP A 208 -11.68 -2.96 -3.39
C TRP A 208 -11.43 -1.50 -2.98
N PHE A 209 -10.50 -0.81 -3.64
CA PHE A 209 -10.26 0.61 -3.36
C PHE A 209 -11.48 1.46 -3.68
N TRP A 210 -12.13 1.23 -4.82
CA TRP A 210 -13.32 2.00 -5.21
C TRP A 210 -14.46 1.85 -4.22
N ASP A 211 -14.79 0.61 -3.81
CA ASP A 211 -15.86 0.29 -2.86
C ASP A 211 -15.58 0.83 -1.45
N HIS A 212 -14.31 0.98 -1.07
CA HIS A 212 -13.95 1.50 0.24
C HIS A 212 -13.87 3.04 0.27
N TYR A 213 -13.43 3.66 -0.82
CA TYR A 213 -12.95 5.05 -0.77
C TYR A 213 -13.60 5.99 -1.77
N GLN A 214 -14.15 5.50 -2.88
CA GLN A 214 -14.79 6.31 -3.93
C GLN A 214 -13.94 7.51 -4.39
N LEU A 215 -12.62 7.33 -4.41
CA LEU A 215 -11.67 8.30 -4.96
C LEU A 215 -11.12 7.80 -6.30
N PRO A 216 -10.70 8.71 -7.19
CA PRO A 216 -9.97 8.34 -8.40
C PRO A 216 -8.76 7.47 -8.06
N LEU A 217 -8.52 6.46 -8.91
CA LEU A 217 -7.42 5.52 -8.72
C LEU A 217 -6.35 5.74 -9.79
N PHE A 218 -5.07 5.60 -9.41
CA PHE A 218 -3.95 5.70 -10.33
C PHE A 218 -2.99 4.53 -10.11
N ILE A 219 -2.97 3.59 -11.06
CA ILE A 219 -1.92 2.56 -11.12
C ILE A 219 -0.62 3.27 -11.53
N VAL A 220 0.26 3.49 -10.55
CA VAL A 220 1.53 4.19 -10.76
C VAL A 220 2.70 3.23 -10.94
N GLU A 221 2.51 1.95 -10.60
CA GLU A 221 3.47 0.90 -10.90
C GLU A 221 2.77 -0.43 -11.22
N ASN A 222 3.22 -1.09 -12.29
CA ASN A 222 2.95 -2.48 -12.62
C ASN A 222 4.06 -2.97 -13.57
N GLY A 223 4.60 -4.16 -13.33
CA GLY A 223 5.73 -4.62 -14.13
C GLY A 223 6.16 -6.05 -13.84
N PHE A 224 7.00 -6.58 -14.73
CA PHE A 224 7.52 -7.93 -14.63
C PHE A 224 9.04 -7.93 -14.70
N GLY A 225 9.66 -8.15 -13.53
CA GLY A 225 11.10 -8.40 -13.42
C GLY A 225 11.42 -9.80 -13.94
N ALA A 226 12.32 -9.86 -14.91
CA ALA A 226 12.73 -11.08 -15.59
C ALA A 226 14.19 -10.96 -16.05
N ILE A 227 14.86 -12.09 -16.23
CA ILE A 227 16.20 -12.12 -16.83
C ILE A 227 16.04 -11.93 -18.33
N ASP A 228 16.48 -10.78 -18.85
CA ASP A 228 16.50 -10.50 -20.27
C ASP A 228 17.71 -11.19 -20.94
N VAL A 229 17.46 -11.89 -22.04
CA VAL A 229 18.51 -12.48 -22.89
C VAL A 229 18.67 -11.63 -24.14
N ARG A 230 19.90 -11.15 -24.37
CA ARG A 230 20.22 -10.37 -25.57
C ARG A 230 20.48 -11.31 -26.74
N GLU A 231 19.69 -11.14 -27.80
CA GLU A 231 19.79 -11.89 -29.05
C GLU A 231 21.00 -11.46 -29.88
N ALA A 232 21.34 -12.26 -30.89
CA ALA A 232 22.48 -12.00 -31.77
C ALA A 232 22.36 -10.68 -32.57
N ASP A 233 21.14 -10.22 -32.85
CA ASP A 233 20.86 -8.95 -33.52
C ASP A 233 20.89 -7.74 -32.55
N GLY A 234 21.09 -8.00 -31.26
CA GLY A 234 21.14 -6.99 -30.21
C GLY A 234 19.80 -6.66 -29.55
N SER A 235 18.69 -7.25 -30.00
CA SER A 235 17.37 -7.13 -29.39
C SER A 235 17.23 -8.01 -28.14
N VAL A 236 16.11 -7.86 -27.42
CA VAL A 236 15.66 -8.78 -26.37
C VAL A 236 14.25 -9.22 -26.77
N ASN A 237 14.02 -10.53 -26.83
CA ASN A 237 12.68 -11.07 -27.05
C ASN A 237 11.97 -11.25 -25.70
N ASP A 238 11.31 -10.20 -25.22
CA ASP A 238 10.67 -10.15 -23.91
C ASP A 238 9.17 -10.45 -23.95
N GLN A 239 8.75 -11.44 -24.74
CA GLN A 239 7.35 -11.87 -24.84
C GLN A 239 6.72 -12.14 -23.46
N TYR A 240 7.48 -12.67 -22.50
CA TYR A 240 7.04 -12.87 -21.12
C TYR A 240 6.56 -11.57 -20.44
N ARG A 241 7.20 -10.44 -20.74
CA ARG A 241 6.84 -9.12 -20.20
C ARG A 241 5.63 -8.54 -20.92
N ILE A 242 5.55 -8.72 -22.24
CA ILE A 242 4.38 -8.35 -23.04
C ILE A 242 3.14 -9.10 -22.53
N ASP A 243 3.25 -10.41 -22.32
CA ASP A 243 2.16 -11.27 -21.83
C ASP A 243 1.68 -10.82 -20.44
N TYR A 244 2.62 -10.55 -19.53
CA TYR A 244 2.30 -10.04 -18.18
C TYR A 244 1.53 -8.71 -18.25
N LEU A 245 2.08 -7.71 -18.93
CA LEU A 245 1.49 -6.37 -18.99
C LEU A 245 0.13 -6.40 -19.70
N SER A 246 0.03 -7.16 -20.80
CA SER A 246 -1.22 -7.31 -21.55
C SER A 246 -2.32 -7.93 -20.70
N ALA A 247 -2.00 -8.93 -19.88
CA ALA A 247 -2.96 -9.56 -18.98
C ALA A 247 -3.48 -8.58 -17.90
N HIS A 248 -2.60 -7.78 -17.30
CA HIS A 248 -3.00 -6.78 -16.29
C HIS A 248 -3.79 -5.62 -16.90
N ILE A 249 -3.40 -5.12 -18.08
CA ILE A 249 -4.15 -4.09 -18.81
C ILE A 249 -5.56 -4.58 -19.17
N ALA A 250 -5.71 -5.85 -19.54
CA ALA A 250 -7.02 -6.43 -19.83
C ALA A 250 -7.93 -6.42 -18.59
N GLU A 251 -7.42 -6.78 -17.41
CA GLU A 251 -8.18 -6.77 -16.16
C GLU A 251 -8.48 -5.35 -15.65
N MET A 252 -7.53 -4.42 -15.78
CA MET A 252 -7.78 -2.99 -15.55
C MET A 252 -8.92 -2.47 -16.43
N LYS A 253 -8.92 -2.81 -17.73
CA LYS A 253 -10.00 -2.40 -18.65
C LYS A 253 -11.37 -2.95 -18.21
N LYS A 254 -11.43 -4.19 -17.72
CA LYS A 254 -12.67 -4.76 -17.19
C LYS A 254 -13.15 -3.99 -15.97
N ALA A 255 -12.26 -3.62 -15.04
CA ALA A 255 -12.63 -2.79 -13.90
C ALA A 255 -13.25 -1.43 -14.31
N VAL A 256 -12.69 -0.78 -15.33
CA VAL A 256 -13.24 0.47 -15.88
C VAL A 256 -14.61 0.27 -16.52
N VAL A 257 -14.74 -0.72 -17.41
CA VAL A 257 -15.87 -0.82 -18.34
C VAL A 257 -17.02 -1.63 -17.78
N GLU A 258 -16.73 -2.69 -17.02
CA GLU A 258 -17.72 -3.63 -16.51
C GLU A 258 -18.13 -3.29 -15.06
N ASP A 259 -17.17 -2.86 -14.23
CA ASP A 259 -17.38 -2.69 -12.78
C ASP A 259 -17.54 -1.22 -12.34
N ALA A 260 -17.36 -0.26 -13.25
CA ALA A 260 -17.40 1.18 -12.98
C ALA A 260 -16.44 1.65 -11.86
N SER A 261 -15.29 0.98 -11.74
CA SER A 261 -14.25 1.26 -10.73
C SER A 261 -13.02 1.88 -11.39
N ILE A 262 -12.99 3.22 -11.58
CA ILE A 262 -11.78 4.07 -11.82
C ILE A 262 -12.13 5.56 -11.83
#